data_AF-A0A928D712-F1
#
_entry.id   AF-A0A928D712-F1
#
_cell.length_a   1.000
_cell.length_b   1.000
_cell.length_c   1.000
_cell.angle_alpha   90.00
_cell.angle_beta   90.00
_cell.angle_gamma   90.00
#
_symmetry.space_group_name_H-M   'P 1'
#
loop_
_entity.id
_entity.type
_entity.pdbx_description
1 polymer ?
#
loop_
_entity_poly.entity_id
_entity_poly.type
_entity_poly.pdbx_seq_one_letter_code
_entity_poly.pdbx_strand_id
1 'polypeptide(L)'
;MEESKSQVRSANDAKRSLAQSRPKLSAARRSLKKKAIAREFEMKRRELGLGNGPAFKRGFGFYMIVIVGLVLLGSLLLKQASVVDRKKTVNAKMLYAQRSVDALAEALGRYRFHCGCYPTAEDGGLEALSSKVSRRKGWMGPYAGSWGHMIPDPWKRPYVYEPQTNAHPVVLSLGPDGIRGTADDVIPAEGLFDKPFKDASWTNDWVHFSRRGIIVVPKKSKDRQRAGNGKPVR
;
A
#
# COMPACT_ATOMS: atom_id res chain seq x y z
N MET A 1 23.15 41.25 -25.68
CA MET A 1 22.39 39.97 -25.80
C MET A 1 21.55 39.86 -27.07
N GLU A 2 21.27 40.95 -27.81
CA GLU A 2 20.45 40.90 -29.03
C GLU A 2 21.19 40.41 -30.29
N GLU A 3 22.48 40.73 -30.46
CA GLU A 3 23.27 40.31 -31.64
C GLU A 3 23.49 38.80 -31.72
N SER A 4 23.57 38.11 -30.58
CA SER A 4 23.70 36.63 -30.57
C SER A 4 22.46 35.94 -31.17
N LYS A 5 21.27 36.53 -31.01
CA LYS A 5 20.01 35.92 -31.47
C LYS A 5 19.79 36.14 -32.97
N SER A 6 20.29 37.23 -33.55
CA SER A 6 20.19 37.50 -34.98
C SER A 6 21.13 36.60 -35.80
N GLN A 7 22.36 36.36 -35.33
CA GLN A 7 23.31 35.45 -35.98
C GLN A 7 22.81 34.00 -35.99
N VAL A 8 22.20 33.53 -34.89
CA VAL A 8 21.65 32.16 -34.82
C VAL A 8 20.44 31.99 -35.74
N ARG A 9 19.62 33.03 -35.91
CA ARG A 9 18.50 33.01 -36.87
C ARG A 9 19.00 32.96 -38.32
N SER A 10 19.97 33.80 -38.67
CA SER A 10 20.58 33.81 -40.01
C SER A 10 21.23 32.47 -40.38
N ALA A 11 21.94 31.84 -39.43
CA ALA A 11 22.53 30.52 -39.65
C ALA A 11 21.49 29.41 -39.82
N ASN A 12 20.34 29.49 -39.13
CA ASN A 12 19.25 28.54 -39.30
C ASN A 12 18.48 28.73 -40.62
N ASP A 13 18.33 29.98 -41.07
CA ASP A 13 17.70 30.29 -42.34
C ASP A 13 18.58 29.84 -43.51
N ALA A 14 19.90 29.98 -43.41
CA ALA A 14 20.86 29.44 -44.37
C ALA A 14 20.86 27.89 -44.42
N LYS A 15 20.67 27.22 -43.28
CA LYS A 15 20.52 25.74 -43.24
C LYS A 15 19.20 25.29 -43.86
N ARG A 16 18.11 26.05 -43.67
CA ARG A 16 16.81 25.77 -44.29
C ARG A 16 16.84 25.94 -45.80
N SER A 17 17.53 26.97 -46.31
CA SER A 17 17.66 27.18 -47.76
C SER A 17 18.52 26.09 -48.43
N LEU A 18 19.59 25.63 -47.78
CA LEU A 18 20.40 24.49 -48.25
C LEU A 18 19.63 23.15 -48.23
N ALA A 19 18.69 22.96 -47.30
CA ALA A 19 17.86 21.77 -47.26
C ALA A 19 16.80 21.75 -48.38
N GLN A 20 16.29 22.91 -48.79
CA GLN A 20 15.32 23.05 -49.88
C GLN A 20 15.95 22.91 -51.28
N SER A 21 17.26 23.14 -51.42
CA SER A 21 18.00 23.00 -52.69
C SER A 21 18.64 21.62 -52.90
N ARG A 22 18.04 20.55 -52.37
CA ARG A 22 18.47 19.18 -52.74
C ARG A 22 17.81 18.79 -54.07
N PRO A 23 18.56 18.62 -55.18
CA PRO A 23 17.97 18.23 -56.44
C PRO A 23 17.26 16.89 -56.27
N LYS A 24 15.95 16.85 -56.57
CA LYS A 24 15.17 15.61 -56.55
C LYS A 24 15.88 14.64 -57.49
N LEU A 25 16.52 13.60 -56.94
CA LEU A 25 17.24 12.59 -57.72
C LEU A 25 16.33 12.11 -58.87
N SER A 26 16.79 12.28 -60.12
CA SER A 26 16.07 11.82 -61.32
C SER A 26 15.63 10.36 -61.15
N ALA A 27 14.43 10.03 -61.64
CA ALA A 27 13.84 8.69 -61.53
C ALA A 27 14.79 7.59 -62.00
N ALA A 28 15.62 7.87 -63.01
CA ALA A 28 16.66 6.96 -63.51
C ALA A 28 17.78 6.69 -62.48
N ARG A 29 18.23 7.71 -61.75
CA ARG A 29 19.23 7.53 -60.68
C ARG A 29 18.64 6.78 -59.47
N ARG A 30 17.34 6.94 -59.19
CA ARG A 30 16.66 6.19 -58.13
C ARG A 30 16.55 4.70 -58.47
N SER A 31 16.24 4.36 -59.72
CA SER A 31 16.14 2.96 -60.15
C SER A 31 17.50 2.26 -60.12
N LEU A 32 18.57 2.96 -60.52
CA LEU A 32 19.94 2.44 -60.43
C LEU A 32 20.36 2.17 -58.97
N LYS A 33 20.07 3.09 -58.04
CA LYS A 33 20.34 2.87 -56.62
C LYS A 33 19.53 1.69 -56.05
N LYS A 34 18.25 1.57 -56.41
CA LYS A 34 17.42 0.40 -56.01
C LYS A 34 18.01 -0.91 -56.54
N LYS A 35 18.47 -0.93 -57.79
CA LYS A 35 19.13 -2.10 -58.40
C LYS A 35 20.47 -2.42 -57.73
N ALA A 36 21.25 -1.42 -57.35
CA ALA A 36 22.52 -1.62 -56.64
C ALA A 36 22.30 -2.23 -55.24
N ILE A 37 21.33 -1.70 -54.48
CA ILE A 37 20.96 -2.24 -53.16
C ILE A 37 20.43 -3.67 -53.29
N ALA A 38 19.61 -3.96 -54.32
CA ALA A 38 19.12 -5.31 -54.57
C ALA A 38 20.26 -6.30 -54.85
N ARG A 39 21.27 -5.90 -55.64
CA ARG A 39 22.46 -6.71 -55.92
C ARG A 39 23.31 -6.94 -54.68
N GLU A 40 23.54 -5.91 -53.87
CA GLU A 40 24.27 -6.04 -52.60
C GLU A 40 23.55 -6.96 -51.62
N PHE A 41 22.22 -6.86 -51.57
CA PHE A 41 21.39 -7.72 -50.74
C PHE A 41 21.43 -9.19 -51.19
N GLU A 42 21.41 -9.45 -52.50
CA GLU A 42 21.55 -10.80 -53.05
C GLU A 42 22.92 -11.41 -52.77
N MET A 43 24.00 -10.62 -52.88
CA MET A 43 25.36 -11.06 -52.55
C MET A 43 25.47 -11.44 -51.06
N LYS A 44 25.02 -10.56 -50.16
CA LYS A 44 25.01 -10.84 -48.71
C LYS A 44 24.10 -12.02 -48.35
N ARG A 45 22.98 -12.20 -49.04
CA ARG A 45 22.10 -13.35 -48.82
C ARG A 45 22.75 -14.68 -49.22
N ARG A 46 23.53 -14.69 -50.30
CA ARG A 46 24.30 -15.88 -50.72
C ARG A 46 25.43 -16.19 -49.74
N GLU A 47 26.09 -15.16 -49.23
CA GLU A 47 27.14 -15.29 -48.21
C GLU A 47 26.61 -15.86 -46.89
N LEU A 48 25.43 -15.41 -46.45
CA LEU A 48 24.82 -15.86 -45.19
C LEU A 48 24.09 -17.21 -45.29
N GLY A 49 24.07 -17.86 -46.47
CA GLY A 49 23.39 -19.15 -46.66
C GLY A 49 21.90 -19.15 -46.31
N LEU A 50 21.27 -17.97 -46.28
CA LEU A 50 19.88 -17.82 -45.88
C LEU A 50 18.99 -18.32 -47.02
N GLY A 51 18.56 -19.59 -46.90
CA GLY A 51 17.50 -20.15 -47.71
C GLY A 51 16.26 -19.25 -47.72
N ASN A 52 15.35 -19.46 -48.66
CA ASN A 52 14.08 -18.75 -48.65
C ASN A 52 13.40 -19.01 -47.30
N GLY A 53 13.40 -18.00 -46.42
CA GLY A 53 12.61 -18.05 -45.19
C GLY A 53 11.17 -18.40 -45.56
N PRO A 54 10.43 -19.11 -44.70
CA PRO A 54 9.11 -19.60 -45.06
C PRO A 54 8.26 -18.45 -45.56
N ALA A 55 7.99 -18.45 -46.86
CA ALA A 55 7.17 -17.44 -47.50
C ALA A 55 5.72 -17.77 -47.14
N PHE A 56 5.31 -17.41 -45.92
CA PHE A 56 3.93 -17.54 -45.50
C PHE A 56 3.09 -16.65 -46.40
N LYS A 57 2.33 -17.28 -47.31
CA LYS A 57 1.31 -16.58 -48.10
C LYS A 57 0.33 -15.99 -47.10
N ARG A 58 0.29 -14.66 -47.02
CA ARG A 58 -0.68 -13.88 -46.22
C ARG A 58 -2.06 -14.02 -46.86
N GLY A 59 -2.65 -15.20 -46.75
CA GLY A 59 -3.98 -15.54 -47.20
C GLY A 59 -4.89 -15.84 -46.01
N PHE A 60 -6.18 -16.03 -46.28
CA PHE A 60 -7.18 -16.31 -45.26
C PHE A 60 -6.80 -17.45 -44.31
N GLY A 61 -6.20 -18.53 -44.83
CA GLY A 61 -5.71 -19.64 -44.02
C GLY A 61 -4.61 -19.28 -43.01
N PHE A 62 -3.73 -18.32 -43.35
CA PHE A 62 -2.70 -17.84 -42.43
C PHE A 62 -3.34 -17.09 -41.24
N TYR A 63 -4.29 -16.20 -41.52
CA TYR A 63 -5.00 -15.48 -40.48
C TYR A 63 -5.83 -16.42 -39.59
N MET A 64 -6.45 -17.45 -40.17
CA MET A 64 -7.18 -18.47 -39.41
C MET A 64 -6.28 -19.24 -38.45
N ILE A 65 -5.10 -19.69 -38.89
CA ILE A 65 -4.13 -20.37 -38.03
C ILE A 65 -3.64 -19.44 -36.90
N VAL A 66 -3.39 -18.17 -37.20
CA VAL A 66 -2.97 -17.18 -36.18
C VAL A 66 -4.07 -16.96 -35.13
N ILE A 67 -5.32 -16.79 -35.56
CA ILE A 67 -6.45 -16.59 -34.64
C ILE A 67 -6.65 -17.82 -33.77
N VAL A 68 -6.63 -19.02 -34.34
CA VAL A 68 -6.74 -20.28 -33.58
C VAL A 68 -5.59 -20.41 -32.58
N GLY A 69 -4.37 -20.08 -32.97
CA GLY A 69 -3.21 -20.09 -32.08
C GLY A 69 -3.38 -19.13 -30.89
N LEU A 70 -3.88 -17.92 -31.13
CA LEU A 70 -4.15 -16.95 -30.07
C LEU A 70 -5.27 -17.40 -29.13
N VAL A 71 -6.34 -18.01 -29.66
CA VAL A 71 -7.44 -18.56 -28.84
C VAL A 71 -6.95 -19.73 -27.98
N LEU A 72 -6.15 -20.63 -28.53
CA LEU A 72 -5.58 -21.76 -27.79
C LEU A 72 -4.61 -21.29 -26.69
N LEU A 73 -3.74 -20.34 -27.01
CA LEU A 73 -2.82 -19.76 -26.05
C LEU A 73 -3.58 -19.00 -24.94
N GLY A 74 -4.60 -18.21 -25.32
CA GLY A 74 -5.48 -17.52 -24.38
C GLY A 74 -6.25 -18.48 -23.47
N SER A 75 -6.79 -19.58 -24.02
CA SER A 75 -7.49 -20.61 -23.25
C SER A 75 -6.58 -21.30 -22.23
N LEU A 76 -5.32 -21.57 -22.60
CA LEU A 76 -4.35 -22.19 -21.69
C LEU A 76 -3.98 -21.25 -20.53
N LEU A 77 -3.79 -19.97 -20.80
CA LEU A 77 -3.52 -18.96 -19.77
C LEU A 77 -4.68 -18.82 -18.78
N LEU A 78 -5.94 -18.85 -19.27
CA LEU A 78 -7.13 -18.77 -18.42
C LEU A 78 -7.29 -19.99 -17.50
N LYS A 79 -6.89 -21.19 -17.96
CA LYS A 79 -6.94 -22.42 -17.14
C LYS A 79 -5.96 -22.40 -15.97
N GLN A 80 -4.86 -21.64 -16.05
CA GLN A 80 -3.92 -21.51 -14.93
C GLN A 80 -4.36 -20.47 -13.89
N ALA A 81 -5.19 -19.51 -14.27
CA ALA A 81 -5.71 -18.50 -13.35
C ALA A 81 -6.77 -19.05 -12.36
N SER A 82 -7.37 -20.21 -12.64
CA SER A 82 -8.41 -20.82 -11.80
C SER A 82 -7.88 -21.75 -10.70
N VAL A 83 -6.58 -22.07 -10.69
CA VAL A 83 -5.94 -22.79 -9.58
C VAL A 83 -5.50 -21.77 -8.53
N VAL A 84 -6.48 -21.10 -7.92
CA VAL A 84 -6.25 -20.36 -6.69
C VAL A 84 -5.98 -21.41 -5.62
N ASP A 85 -4.70 -21.55 -5.26
CA ASP A 85 -4.25 -22.46 -4.21
C ASP A 85 -5.08 -22.26 -2.95
N ARG A 86 -5.99 -23.21 -2.65
CA ARG A 86 -6.83 -23.18 -1.43
C ARG A 86 -5.99 -23.07 -0.15
N LYS A 87 -4.72 -23.48 -0.18
CA LYS A 87 -3.78 -23.31 0.94
C LYS A 87 -3.37 -21.85 1.15
N LYS A 88 -3.19 -21.07 0.09
CA LYS A 88 -2.88 -19.64 0.18
C LYS A 88 -4.06 -18.84 0.75
N THR A 89 -5.29 -19.23 0.40
CA THR A 89 -6.49 -18.56 0.90
C THR A 89 -6.75 -18.84 2.39
N VAL A 90 -6.47 -20.05 2.88
CA VAL A 90 -6.56 -20.39 4.32
C VAL A 90 -5.58 -19.54 5.14
N ASN A 91 -4.32 -19.44 4.70
CA ASN A 91 -3.32 -18.61 5.40
C ASN A 91 -3.67 -17.13 5.38
N ALA A 92 -4.23 -16.63 4.28
CA ALA A 92 -4.68 -15.24 4.19
C ALA A 92 -5.83 -14.92 5.15
N LYS A 93 -6.79 -15.85 5.31
CA LYS A 93 -7.89 -15.71 6.27
C LYS A 93 -7.36 -15.69 7.70
N MET A 94 -6.51 -16.65 8.08
CA MET A 94 -5.89 -16.68 9.40
C MET A 94 -5.13 -15.39 9.72
N LEU A 95 -4.32 -14.90 8.77
CA LEU A 95 -3.60 -13.64 8.93
C LEU A 95 -4.53 -12.44 9.10
N TYR A 96 -5.65 -12.42 8.38
CA TYR A 96 -6.65 -11.36 8.52
C TYR A 96 -7.30 -11.40 9.90
N ALA A 97 -7.70 -12.59 10.37
CA ALA A 97 -8.26 -12.79 11.71
C ALA A 97 -7.27 -12.36 12.82
N GLN A 98 -5.98 -12.67 12.65
CA GLN A 98 -4.96 -12.23 13.62
C GLN A 98 -4.91 -10.71 13.70
N ARG A 99 -4.82 -10.04 12.55
CA ARG A 99 -4.74 -8.57 12.49
C ARG A 99 -5.98 -7.89 13.06
N SER A 100 -7.16 -8.45 12.83
CA SER A 100 -8.39 -7.88 13.35
C SER A 100 -8.50 -8.04 14.86
N VAL A 101 -8.16 -9.22 15.41
CA VAL A 101 -8.11 -9.46 16.85
C VAL A 101 -7.07 -8.56 17.54
N ASP A 102 -5.89 -8.38 16.94
CA ASP A 102 -4.87 -7.46 17.44
C ASP A 102 -5.39 -6.00 17.45
N ALA A 103 -6.04 -5.56 16.38
CA ALA A 103 -6.62 -4.22 16.29
C ALA A 103 -7.73 -3.99 17.33
N LEU A 104 -8.55 -5.01 17.60
CA LEU A 104 -9.57 -4.96 18.66
C LEU A 104 -8.95 -4.84 20.04
N ALA A 105 -7.91 -5.62 20.34
CA ALA A 105 -7.19 -5.54 21.61
C ALA A 105 -6.55 -4.15 21.83
N GLU A 106 -5.97 -3.55 20.77
CA GLU A 106 -5.44 -2.19 20.82
C GLU A 106 -6.56 -1.14 21.05
N ALA A 107 -7.69 -1.27 20.36
CA ALA A 107 -8.84 -0.38 20.53
C ALA A 107 -9.42 -0.47 21.95
N LEU A 108 -9.50 -1.68 22.52
CA LEU A 108 -9.89 -1.93 23.91
C LEU A 108 -8.91 -1.28 24.89
N GLY A 109 -7.60 -1.33 24.60
CA GLY A 109 -6.59 -0.60 25.35
C GLY A 109 -6.83 0.92 25.36
N ARG A 110 -7.20 1.50 24.20
CA ARG A 110 -7.46 2.95 24.09
C ARG A 110 -8.71 3.32 24.86
N TYR A 111 -9.77 2.54 24.70
CA TYR A 111 -10.99 2.73 25.47
C TYR A 111 -10.70 2.72 26.97
N ARG A 112 -9.94 1.73 27.48
CA ARG A 112 -9.54 1.68 28.89
C ARG A 112 -8.72 2.89 29.32
N PHE A 113 -7.80 3.36 28.48
CA PHE A 113 -6.99 4.55 28.78
C PHE A 113 -7.84 5.81 28.96
N HIS A 114 -8.85 6.02 28.11
CA HIS A 114 -9.70 7.21 28.15
C HIS A 114 -10.85 7.11 29.16
N CYS A 115 -11.45 5.93 29.29
CA CYS A 115 -12.67 5.68 30.06
C CYS A 115 -12.41 5.02 31.44
N GLY A 116 -11.17 4.59 31.71
CA GLY A 116 -10.73 3.96 32.95
C GLY A 116 -11.02 2.47 33.09
N CYS A 117 -11.89 1.88 32.26
CA CYS A 117 -12.11 0.44 32.23
C CYS A 117 -12.52 -0.05 30.83
N TYR A 118 -12.59 -1.37 30.65
CA TYR A 118 -13.07 -1.98 29.41
C TYR A 118 -14.60 -1.90 29.27
N PRO A 119 -15.15 -1.95 28.04
CA PRO A 119 -16.60 -1.98 27.83
C PRO A 119 -17.25 -3.21 28.45
N THR A 120 -18.35 -3.04 29.18
CA THR A 120 -19.16 -4.15 29.69
C THR A 120 -20.22 -4.56 28.67
N ALA A 121 -20.94 -5.66 28.93
CA ALA A 121 -22.09 -6.05 28.12
C ALA A 121 -23.18 -4.96 28.09
N GLU A 122 -23.39 -4.25 29.21
CA GLU A 122 -24.34 -3.14 29.32
C GLU A 122 -23.92 -1.92 28.51
N ASP A 123 -22.61 -1.69 28.38
CA ASP A 123 -22.04 -0.58 27.60
C ASP A 123 -22.11 -0.84 26.07
N GLY A 124 -22.59 -2.01 25.63
CA GLY A 124 -22.63 -2.43 24.22
C GLY A 124 -21.44 -3.32 23.79
N GLY A 125 -20.61 -3.77 24.75
CA GLY A 125 -19.48 -4.65 24.48
C GLY A 125 -18.50 -4.06 23.46
N LEU A 126 -18.17 -4.83 22.42
CA LEU A 126 -17.25 -4.39 21.37
C LEU A 126 -17.80 -3.23 20.52
N GLU A 127 -19.12 -3.07 20.42
CA GLU A 127 -19.72 -1.99 19.62
C GLU A 127 -19.43 -0.61 20.21
N ALA A 128 -19.15 -0.53 21.52
CA ALA A 128 -18.73 0.69 22.20
C ALA A 128 -17.40 1.26 21.67
N LEU A 129 -16.64 0.46 20.91
CA LEU A 129 -15.40 0.89 20.26
C LEU A 129 -15.65 1.64 18.96
N SER A 130 -16.72 1.33 18.22
CA SER A 130 -17.03 1.95 16.93
C SER A 130 -17.95 3.15 17.06
N SER A 131 -18.91 3.09 17.97
CA SER A 131 -19.88 4.18 18.18
C SER A 131 -20.03 4.46 19.68
N LYS A 132 -20.45 5.68 20.00
CA LYS A 132 -20.70 6.08 21.39
C LYS A 132 -22.05 5.52 21.85
N VAL A 133 -22.10 4.20 22.06
CA VAL A 133 -23.27 3.50 22.61
C VAL A 133 -23.36 3.72 24.13
N SER A 134 -22.21 3.67 24.81
CA SER A 134 -22.15 3.88 26.26
C SER A 134 -22.31 5.35 26.66
N ARG A 135 -22.99 5.60 27.78
CA ARG A 135 -23.07 6.94 28.44
C ARG A 135 -21.81 7.30 29.23
N ARG A 136 -20.72 6.55 29.05
CA ARG A 136 -19.50 6.70 29.85
C ARG A 136 -18.79 8.01 29.54
N LYS A 137 -18.35 8.69 30.62
CA LYS A 137 -17.56 9.92 30.53
C LYS A 137 -16.14 9.60 30.05
N GLY A 138 -15.57 10.45 29.21
CA GLY A 138 -14.19 10.29 28.70
C GLY A 138 -14.06 9.61 27.34
N TRP A 139 -15.15 9.16 26.71
CA TRP A 139 -15.09 8.64 25.33
C TRP A 139 -14.64 9.76 24.36
N MET A 140 -13.49 9.56 23.70
CA MET A 140 -12.82 10.56 22.86
C MET A 140 -12.87 10.27 21.36
N GLY A 141 -13.59 9.24 20.93
CA GLY A 141 -13.79 8.94 19.52
C GLY A 141 -13.92 7.46 19.23
N PRO A 142 -14.19 7.10 17.97
CA PRO A 142 -14.19 5.70 17.54
C PRO A 142 -12.76 5.14 17.65
N TYR A 143 -12.58 4.15 18.52
CA TYR A 143 -11.30 3.47 18.72
C TYR A 143 -11.07 2.40 17.64
N ALA A 144 -12.12 1.83 17.08
CA ALA A 144 -12.05 0.96 15.91
C ALA A 144 -11.88 1.81 14.62
N GLY A 145 -10.69 2.36 14.40
CA GLY A 145 -10.40 3.26 13.27
C GLY A 145 -10.77 2.64 11.92
N SER A 146 -11.49 3.39 11.07
CA SER A 146 -12.05 2.99 9.75
C SER A 146 -13.09 1.85 9.76
N TRP A 147 -13.27 1.14 10.87
CA TRP A 147 -14.29 0.11 11.04
C TRP A 147 -15.54 0.80 11.58
N GLY A 148 -16.22 1.56 10.71
CA GLY A 148 -17.47 2.27 11.09
C GLY A 148 -18.56 1.33 11.63
N HIS A 149 -18.41 0.03 11.39
CA HIS A 149 -19.14 -1.07 12.01
C HIS A 149 -18.15 -2.19 12.34
N MET A 150 -18.49 -3.02 13.33
CA MET A 150 -17.71 -4.21 13.66
C MET A 150 -17.74 -5.19 12.48
N ILE A 151 -16.66 -5.24 11.70
CA ILE A 151 -16.54 -6.21 10.59
C ILE A 151 -16.40 -7.60 11.23
N PRO A 152 -17.17 -8.61 10.80
CA PRO A 152 -17.02 -9.97 11.29
C PRO A 152 -15.67 -10.57 10.88
N ASP A 153 -15.36 -11.73 11.44
CA ASP A 153 -14.16 -12.48 11.08
C ASP A 153 -14.19 -12.99 9.61
N PRO A 154 -13.09 -13.55 9.07
CA PRO A 154 -13.03 -14.09 7.71
C PRO A 154 -14.02 -15.23 7.41
N TRP A 155 -14.62 -15.80 8.46
CA TRP A 155 -15.65 -16.84 8.40
C TRP A 155 -17.05 -16.28 8.64
N LYS A 156 -17.19 -14.96 8.66
CA LYS A 156 -18.43 -14.20 8.85
C LYS A 156 -19.08 -14.39 10.23
N ARG A 157 -18.28 -14.73 11.24
CA ARG A 157 -18.71 -14.88 12.62
C ARG A 157 -18.32 -13.65 13.44
N PRO A 158 -19.10 -13.29 14.47
CA PRO A 158 -18.71 -12.25 15.41
C PRO A 158 -17.53 -12.71 16.27
N TYR A 159 -16.69 -11.76 16.70
CA TYR A 159 -15.64 -12.05 17.67
C TYR A 159 -16.24 -12.34 19.04
N VAL A 160 -15.64 -13.28 19.76
CA VAL A 160 -15.99 -13.56 21.15
C VAL A 160 -15.30 -12.52 22.02
N TYR A 161 -16.07 -11.91 22.92
CA TYR A 161 -15.56 -10.94 23.90
C TYR A 161 -16.11 -11.23 25.28
N GLU A 162 -15.21 -11.39 26.23
CA GLU A 162 -15.55 -11.60 27.64
C GLU A 162 -14.79 -10.58 28.49
N PRO A 163 -15.50 -9.59 29.06
CA PRO A 163 -14.89 -8.63 29.96
C PRO A 163 -14.52 -9.32 31.29
N GLN A 164 -13.32 -9.00 31.81
CA GLN A 164 -12.88 -9.45 33.13
C GLN A 164 -12.73 -8.24 34.07
N THR A 165 -13.03 -8.42 35.36
CA THR A 165 -13.04 -7.32 36.34
C THR A 165 -11.63 -6.88 36.75
N ASN A 166 -10.70 -7.83 36.92
CA ASN A 166 -9.35 -7.59 37.45
C ASN A 166 -8.23 -8.03 36.50
N ALA A 167 -8.58 -8.34 35.26
CA ALA A 167 -7.67 -8.88 34.27
C ALA A 167 -8.05 -8.36 32.88
N HIS A 168 -7.23 -8.68 31.88
CA HIS A 168 -7.51 -8.29 30.50
C HIS A 168 -8.74 -9.02 29.98
N PRO A 169 -9.56 -8.36 29.14
CA PRO A 169 -10.68 -9.02 28.52
C PRO A 169 -10.17 -10.11 27.58
N VAL A 170 -10.91 -11.21 27.51
CA VAL A 170 -10.67 -12.23 26.50
C VAL A 170 -11.34 -11.77 25.22
N VAL A 171 -10.57 -11.63 24.15
CA VAL A 171 -11.08 -11.40 22.80
C VAL A 171 -10.47 -12.44 21.87
N LEU A 172 -11.28 -13.15 21.10
CA LEU A 172 -10.80 -14.19 20.18
C LEU A 172 -11.73 -14.37 18.97
N SER A 173 -11.20 -14.92 17.89
CA SER A 173 -11.98 -15.48 16.78
C SER A 173 -11.93 -17.01 16.88
N LEU A 174 -13.09 -17.63 16.68
CA LEU A 174 -13.28 -19.10 16.76
C LEU A 174 -12.66 -19.86 15.57
N GLY A 175 -11.92 -19.16 14.70
CA GLY A 175 -11.26 -19.79 13.58
C GLY A 175 -12.23 -20.44 12.55
N PRO A 176 -11.68 -21.33 11.71
CA PRO A 176 -12.45 -22.06 10.72
C PRO A 176 -13.47 -23.04 11.31
N ASP A 177 -13.17 -23.70 12.43
CA ASP A 177 -14.08 -24.71 12.98
C ASP A 177 -15.31 -24.09 13.67
N GLY A 178 -15.14 -22.92 14.31
CA GLY A 178 -16.19 -22.23 15.04
C GLY A 178 -16.42 -22.77 16.44
N ILE A 179 -15.49 -23.55 16.97
CA ILE A 179 -15.58 -24.17 18.27
C ILE A 179 -14.57 -23.47 19.17
N ARG A 180 -15.00 -23.11 20.38
CA ARG A 180 -14.10 -22.45 21.33
C ARG A 180 -13.21 -23.47 22.03
N GLY A 181 -11.96 -23.10 22.28
CA GLY A 181 -10.97 -23.88 23.02
C GLY A 181 -10.17 -24.83 22.15
N THR A 182 -10.24 -24.66 20.83
CA THR A 182 -9.50 -25.47 19.85
C THR A 182 -8.21 -24.75 19.44
N ALA A 183 -7.30 -25.50 18.80
CA ALA A 183 -5.98 -24.98 18.44
C ALA A 183 -6.00 -23.94 17.31
N ASP A 184 -7.14 -23.81 16.61
CA ASP A 184 -7.36 -22.86 15.52
C ASP A 184 -8.01 -21.54 15.98
N ASP A 185 -8.32 -21.42 17.28
CA ASP A 185 -8.72 -20.15 17.90
C ASP A 185 -7.63 -19.10 17.71
N VAL A 186 -8.03 -17.94 17.22
CA VAL A 186 -7.12 -16.81 16.97
C VAL A 186 -7.24 -15.83 18.13
N ILE A 187 -6.17 -15.76 18.92
CA ILE A 187 -6.02 -14.86 20.07
C ILE A 187 -5.10 -13.67 19.73
N PRO A 188 -5.19 -12.54 20.45
CA PRO A 188 -4.29 -11.40 20.26
C PRO A 188 -2.85 -11.80 20.55
N ALA A 189 -1.91 -11.13 19.90
CA ALA A 189 -0.49 -11.28 20.20
C ALA A 189 -0.21 -11.00 21.68
N GLU A 190 0.71 -11.78 22.26
CA GLU A 190 1.04 -11.67 23.68
C GLU A 190 1.53 -10.26 24.06
N GLY A 191 1.04 -9.78 25.20
CA GLY A 191 1.38 -8.47 25.76
C GLY A 191 0.85 -7.28 24.97
N LEU A 192 -0.10 -7.46 24.04
CA LEU A 192 -0.70 -6.32 23.34
C LEU A 192 -1.50 -5.42 24.30
N PHE A 193 -2.06 -5.99 25.36
CA PHE A 193 -2.73 -5.22 26.42
C PHE A 193 -1.77 -4.57 27.42
N ASP A 194 -0.56 -5.11 27.56
CA ASP A 194 0.47 -4.65 28.51
C ASP A 194 1.43 -3.62 27.91
N LYS A 195 1.62 -3.66 26.59
CA LYS A 195 2.47 -2.72 25.86
C LYS A 195 1.75 -1.36 25.81
N PRO A 196 2.28 -0.31 26.44
CA PRO A 196 1.71 1.02 26.29
C PRO A 196 1.84 1.43 24.83
N PHE A 197 0.71 1.83 24.22
CA PHE A 197 0.57 2.54 22.94
C PHE A 197 1.89 2.82 22.22
N LYS A 198 2.24 1.90 21.31
CA LYS A 198 3.50 1.89 20.56
C LYS A 198 3.49 2.83 19.35
N ASP A 199 2.41 3.57 19.14
CA ASP A 199 2.24 4.55 18.07
C ASP A 199 2.80 5.95 18.41
N ALA A 200 3.50 6.09 19.54
CA ALA A 200 4.36 7.24 19.79
C ALA A 200 5.68 7.18 19.00
N SER A 201 5.75 6.44 17.88
CA SER A 201 6.92 6.41 16.99
C SER A 201 7.29 7.79 16.44
N TRP A 202 6.33 8.73 16.37
CA TRP A 202 6.59 10.14 16.10
C TRP A 202 7.34 10.86 17.25
N THR A 203 7.29 10.38 18.50
CA THR A 203 7.97 11.01 19.65
C THR A 203 9.39 10.51 19.92
N ASN A 204 9.93 9.65 19.05
CA ASN A 204 11.31 9.11 19.15
C ASN A 204 11.67 8.56 20.55
N ASP A 205 10.73 7.98 21.30
CA ASP A 205 10.96 7.47 22.65
C ASP A 205 11.52 8.49 23.67
N TRP A 206 11.42 9.81 23.43
CA TRP A 206 11.92 10.85 24.34
C TRP A 206 11.19 10.86 25.71
N VAL A 207 10.04 10.20 25.81
CA VAL A 207 9.28 10.08 27.07
C VAL A 207 8.94 8.62 27.35
N HIS A 208 9.62 8.06 28.35
CA HIS A 208 9.38 6.72 28.87
C HIS A 208 7.92 6.56 29.32
N PHE A 209 7.30 5.41 29.06
CA PHE A 209 5.88 5.16 29.33
C PHE A 209 5.49 5.39 30.80
N SER A 210 6.40 5.10 31.73
CA SER A 210 6.23 5.33 33.17
C SER A 210 6.10 6.80 33.58
N ARG A 211 6.40 7.75 32.68
CA ARG A 211 6.31 9.20 32.94
C ARG A 211 5.15 9.88 32.19
N ARG A 212 4.35 9.13 31.42
CA ARG A 212 3.20 9.67 30.69
C ARG A 212 1.99 9.75 31.63
N GLY A 213 1.31 10.90 31.68
CA GLY A 213 0.16 11.15 32.56
C GLY A 213 0.47 11.98 33.83
N ILE A 214 1.74 12.28 34.10
CA ILE A 214 2.14 13.23 35.13
C ILE A 214 2.58 14.52 34.44
N ILE A 215 1.80 15.59 34.56
CA ILE A 215 2.32 16.93 34.26
C ILE A 215 3.27 17.24 35.41
N VAL A 216 4.58 17.05 35.20
CA VAL A 216 5.58 17.62 36.10
C VAL A 216 5.55 19.13 35.87
N VAL A 217 4.67 19.82 36.60
CA VAL A 217 4.70 21.27 36.68
C VAL A 217 6.08 21.61 37.24
N PRO A 218 6.97 22.28 36.49
CA PRO A 218 8.26 22.66 37.03
C PRO A 218 7.98 23.50 38.26
N LYS A 219 8.47 23.04 39.42
CA LYS A 219 8.38 23.78 40.68
C LYS A 219 8.98 25.16 40.40
N LYS A 220 8.16 26.22 40.34
CA LYS A 220 8.66 27.59 40.21
C LYS A 220 9.74 27.75 41.27
N SER A 221 10.99 27.94 40.84
CA SER A 221 12.08 28.22 41.77
C SER A 221 11.68 29.48 42.53
N LYS A 222 11.57 29.35 43.86
CA LYS A 222 11.12 30.41 44.76
C LYS A 222 12.15 31.54 44.87
N ASP A 223 13.25 31.44 44.13
CA ASP A 223 14.44 32.28 44.26
C ASP A 223 14.32 33.63 43.57
N ARG A 224 13.29 33.86 42.74
CA ARG A 224 13.09 35.16 42.06
C ARG A 224 12.30 36.20 42.88
N GLN A 225 11.74 35.85 44.04
CA GLN A 225 11.02 36.80 44.89
C GLN A 225 11.88 37.43 46.01
N ARG A 226 13.14 37.00 46.20
CA ARG A 226 14.04 37.57 47.22
C ARG A 226 15.05 38.61 46.72
N ALA A 227 15.05 38.94 45.43
CA ALA A 227 16.02 39.88 44.84
C ALA A 227 15.47 41.29 44.54
N GLY A 228 14.31 41.68 45.10
CA GLY A 228 13.65 42.95 44.76
C GLY A 228 13.36 43.92 45.91
N ASN A 229 13.58 43.56 47.18
CA ASN A 229 13.26 44.43 48.32
C ASN A 229 14.45 44.58 49.28
N GLY A 230 15.35 45.49 48.93
CA GLY A 230 16.35 46.09 49.83
C GLY A 230 16.94 47.29 49.08
N LYS A 231 16.88 48.54 49.53
CA LYS A 231 16.74 49.10 50.88
C LYS A 231 16.10 50.50 50.79
N PRO A 232 15.58 51.05 51.90
CA PRO A 232 15.40 52.48 52.07
C PRO A 232 16.77 53.14 52.34
N VAL A 233 17.05 54.29 51.73
CA VAL A 233 18.17 55.14 52.11
C VAL A 233 17.65 56.56 52.28
N ARG A 234 17.65 56.96 53.56
CA ARG A 234 17.56 58.29 54.18
C ARG A 234 16.79 59.41 53.47
#